data_AF-A0A1Q9CAZ1-F1
#
_entry.id   AF-A0A1Q9CAZ1-F1
#
_cell.length_a   1.000
_cell.length_b   1.000
_cell.length_c   1.000
_cell.angle_alpha   90.00
_cell.angle_beta   90.00
_cell.angle_gamma   90.00
#
_symmetry.space_group_name_H-M   'P 1'
#
loop_
_entity.id
_entity.type
_entity.pdbx_description
1 polymer ?
#
loop_
_entity_poly.entity_id
_entity_poly.type
_entity_poly.pdbx_seq_one_letter_code
_entity_poly.pdbx_strand_id
1 'polypeptide(L)'
;MAIKAAESKAAKKGEMKAVPKKPALRKPAAKKSRPKNPRGGRETLTVDQLVAFYKALLSNGPAWTAVLFLMQLMMGDRADCARQCSTSWLCLVSPKPYINIPENVNGKTTARKVPIHSDYAKWLFSLMGSPLQGAKGCWPFSGQRLISEANTLRPDILLFPGRVRGGHDCRQWSKAITEKAYFDNIISVSKILKQERDNDHANGACHIFDDVDMTRIGLDLCWQCFAMCAGQDQKLDDAMPRAKQHSFASALKSVAM
;
A
#
# COMPACT_ATOMS: atom_id res chain seq x y z
N MET A 1 -95.61 -31.76 -34.40
CA MET A 1 -95.42 -30.91 -33.21
C MET A 1 -94.23 -30.01 -33.49
N ALA A 2 -94.51 -28.71 -33.67
CA ALA A 2 -93.55 -27.66 -33.96
C ALA A 2 -93.35 -26.84 -32.69
N ILE A 3 -92.12 -26.44 -32.38
CA ILE A 3 -91.85 -25.38 -31.39
C ILE A 3 -90.96 -24.34 -32.06
N LYS A 4 -91.40 -23.09 -31.88
CA LYS A 4 -91.06 -21.86 -32.59
C LYS A 4 -89.76 -21.23 -32.10
N ALA A 5 -89.25 -20.38 -33.00
CA ALA A 5 -88.23 -19.35 -32.83
C ALA A 5 -88.53 -18.33 -31.71
N ALA A 6 -87.48 -17.68 -31.22
CA ALA A 6 -87.46 -16.24 -30.95
C ALA A 6 -86.01 -15.74 -30.81
N GLU A 7 -85.68 -14.71 -31.58
CA GLU A 7 -84.49 -13.87 -31.47
C GLU A 7 -84.57 -12.96 -30.22
N SER A 8 -83.42 -12.56 -29.64
CA SER A 8 -83.15 -11.14 -29.38
C SER A 8 -81.69 -10.89 -28.95
N LYS A 9 -81.19 -9.75 -29.39
CA LYS A 9 -79.86 -9.17 -29.19
C LYS A 9 -79.70 -8.64 -27.76
N ALA A 10 -78.51 -8.78 -27.18
CA ALA A 10 -77.96 -7.79 -26.25
C ALA A 10 -76.43 -7.84 -26.24
N ALA A 11 -75.81 -6.79 -26.78
CA ALA A 11 -74.39 -6.54 -26.72
C ALA A 11 -73.95 -6.21 -25.29
N LYS A 12 -72.91 -6.88 -24.78
CA LYS A 12 -72.14 -6.43 -23.62
C LYS A 12 -70.69 -6.21 -24.01
N LYS A 13 -70.26 -4.95 -23.88
CA LYS A 13 -68.88 -4.45 -23.98
C LYS A 13 -67.95 -5.33 -23.15
N GLY A 14 -67.00 -5.97 -23.82
CA GLY A 14 -65.84 -6.60 -23.20
C GLY A 14 -64.90 -5.51 -22.68
N GLU A 15 -64.73 -5.50 -21.37
CA GLU A 15 -63.79 -4.65 -20.63
C GLU A 15 -62.36 -5.20 -20.88
N MET A 16 -61.61 -4.57 -21.79
CA MET A 16 -60.20 -4.88 -21.99
C MET A 16 -59.41 -4.37 -20.77
N LYS A 17 -59.09 -5.29 -19.84
CA LYS A 17 -58.09 -5.03 -18.81
C LYS A 17 -56.75 -4.70 -19.47
N ALA A 18 -56.20 -3.55 -19.10
CA ALA A 18 -54.91 -3.06 -19.55
C ALA A 18 -53.80 -4.06 -19.21
N VAL A 19 -53.09 -4.54 -20.23
CA VAL A 19 -51.84 -5.28 -20.09
C VAL A 19 -50.80 -4.33 -19.47
N PRO A 20 -50.19 -4.66 -18.31
CA PRO A 20 -49.15 -3.81 -17.75
C PRO A 20 -47.95 -3.81 -18.69
N LYS A 21 -47.59 -2.61 -19.18
CA LYS A 21 -46.34 -2.39 -19.93
C LYS A 21 -45.18 -2.90 -19.08
N LYS A 22 -44.43 -3.88 -19.61
CA LYS A 22 -43.14 -4.30 -19.04
C LYS A 22 -42.28 -3.05 -18.78
N PRO A 23 -41.71 -2.89 -17.58
CA PRO A 23 -40.76 -1.81 -17.35
C PRO A 23 -39.59 -2.00 -18.31
N ALA A 24 -39.31 -0.97 -19.10
CA ALA A 24 -38.13 -0.92 -19.95
C ALA A 24 -36.91 -1.22 -19.08
N LEU A 25 -36.11 -2.22 -19.46
CA LEU A 25 -34.81 -2.45 -18.85
C LEU A 25 -34.04 -1.13 -18.93
N ARG A 26 -33.83 -0.50 -17.76
CA ARG A 26 -32.91 0.61 -17.62
C ARG A 26 -31.57 0.12 -18.14
N LYS A 27 -31.11 0.68 -19.27
CA LYS A 27 -29.73 0.52 -19.71
C LYS A 27 -28.82 0.84 -18.51
N PRO A 28 -27.85 -0.02 -18.17
CA PRO A 28 -26.91 0.31 -17.11
C PRO A 28 -26.29 1.65 -17.46
N ALA A 29 -26.33 2.59 -16.50
CA ALA A 29 -25.74 3.90 -16.68
C ALA A 29 -24.30 3.71 -17.14
N ALA A 30 -23.98 4.22 -18.33
CA ALA A 30 -22.62 4.20 -18.83
C ALA A 30 -21.73 4.80 -17.73
N LYS A 31 -20.82 3.98 -17.18
CA LYS A 31 -19.81 4.46 -16.22
C LYS A 31 -19.14 5.65 -16.90
N LYS A 32 -19.36 6.86 -16.39
CA LYS A 32 -18.67 8.06 -16.86
C LYS A 32 -17.19 7.73 -16.76
N SER A 33 -16.52 7.52 -17.89
CA SER A 33 -15.08 7.31 -17.92
C SER A 33 -14.47 8.55 -17.27
N ARG A 34 -13.79 8.37 -16.13
CA ARG A 34 -13.08 9.46 -15.47
C ARG A 34 -12.21 10.16 -16.53
N PRO A 35 -12.15 11.50 -16.54
CA PRO A 35 -11.31 12.22 -17.47
C PRO A 35 -9.88 11.71 -17.34
N LYS A 36 -9.32 11.18 -18.44
CA LYS A 36 -7.94 10.74 -18.52
C LYS A 36 -7.06 11.98 -18.34
N ASN A 37 -6.52 12.16 -17.14
CA ASN A 37 -5.58 13.23 -16.87
C ASN A 37 -4.34 13.01 -17.76
N PRO A 38 -3.98 13.90 -18.70
CA PRO A 38 -2.91 13.67 -19.68
C PRO A 38 -1.53 13.53 -19.04
N ARG A 39 -1.39 13.91 -17.75
CA ARG A 39 -0.19 13.71 -16.95
C ARG A 39 -0.22 12.43 -16.10
N GLY A 40 -1.25 11.59 -16.21
CA GLY A 40 -1.52 10.47 -15.30
C GLY A 40 -1.90 10.96 -13.90
N GLY A 41 -3.00 10.47 -13.33
CA GLY A 41 -3.38 10.86 -11.97
C GLY A 41 -2.28 10.46 -10.98
N ARG A 42 -1.76 11.43 -10.22
CA ARG A 42 -0.94 11.21 -9.02
C ARG A 42 -1.84 10.75 -7.86
N GLU A 43 -2.65 9.73 -8.10
CA GLU A 43 -3.61 9.27 -7.09
C GLU A 43 -2.84 8.53 -5.98
N THR A 44 -3.15 8.89 -4.74
CA THR A 44 -2.59 8.23 -3.56
C THR A 44 -3.14 6.82 -3.47
N LEU A 45 -2.28 5.83 -3.22
CA LEU A 45 -2.73 4.47 -2.97
C LEU A 45 -3.67 4.43 -1.76
N THR A 46 -4.74 3.66 -1.87
CA THR A 46 -5.62 3.36 -0.73
C THR A 46 -4.89 2.46 0.28
N VAL A 47 -5.43 2.36 1.50
CA VAL A 47 -4.86 1.48 2.54
C VAL A 47 -4.80 0.03 2.05
N ASP A 48 -5.85 -0.47 1.40
CA ASP A 48 -5.91 -1.84 0.90
C ASP A 48 -4.90 -2.08 -0.23
N GLN A 49 -4.71 -1.08 -1.11
CA GLN A 49 -3.67 -1.10 -2.14
C GLN A 49 -2.27 -1.12 -1.54
N LEU A 50 -2.01 -0.33 -0.49
CA LEU A 50 -0.72 -0.36 0.23
C LEU A 50 -0.46 -1.72 0.88
N VAL A 51 -1.49 -2.33 1.49
CA VAL A 51 -1.38 -3.67 2.09
C VAL A 51 -1.12 -4.73 1.01
N ALA A 52 -1.85 -4.69 -0.10
CA ALA A 52 -1.64 -5.60 -1.23
C ALA A 52 -0.24 -5.44 -1.83
N PHE A 53 0.24 -4.21 -1.98
CA PHE A 53 1.58 -3.92 -2.48
C PHE A 53 2.66 -4.44 -1.52
N TYR A 54 2.51 -4.21 -0.22
CA TYR A 54 3.40 -4.72 0.81
C TYR A 54 3.48 -6.26 0.81
N LYS A 55 2.31 -6.93 0.72
CA LYS A 55 2.25 -8.40 0.57
C LYS A 55 2.99 -8.87 -0.68
N ALA A 56 2.76 -8.21 -1.82
CA ALA A 56 3.44 -8.56 -3.05
C ALA A 56 4.96 -8.38 -2.97
N LEU A 57 5.44 -7.37 -2.23
CA LEU A 57 6.87 -7.18 -1.94
C LEU A 57 7.46 -8.34 -1.13
N LEU A 58 6.73 -8.86 -0.15
CA LEU A 58 7.17 -10.03 0.63
C LEU A 58 7.14 -11.32 -0.19
N SER A 59 6.07 -11.56 -0.94
CA SER A 59 5.87 -12.80 -1.70
C SER A 59 6.75 -12.90 -2.95
N ASN A 60 7.22 -11.78 -3.51
CA ASN A 60 7.97 -11.77 -4.77
C ASN A 60 9.35 -11.11 -4.68
N GLY A 61 9.60 -10.34 -3.62
CA GLY A 61 10.81 -9.57 -3.39
C GLY A 61 11.58 -10.02 -2.16
N PRO A 62 12.68 -9.32 -1.84
CA PRO A 62 13.39 -9.53 -0.58
C PRO A 62 12.71 -8.76 0.56
N ALA A 63 12.66 -9.35 1.75
CA ALA A 63 11.93 -8.77 2.89
C ALA A 63 12.33 -7.34 3.23
N TRP A 64 13.62 -7.00 3.10
CA TRP A 64 14.12 -5.65 3.37
C TRP A 64 13.46 -4.58 2.49
N THR A 65 13.03 -4.90 1.27
CA THR A 65 12.36 -3.92 0.39
C THR A 65 10.98 -3.57 0.94
N ALA A 66 10.24 -4.56 1.47
CA ALA A 66 8.94 -4.34 2.09
C ALA A 66 9.06 -3.47 3.36
N VAL A 67 10.07 -3.75 4.19
CA VAL A 67 10.34 -2.96 5.40
C VAL A 67 10.79 -1.54 5.04
N LEU A 68 11.68 -1.36 4.06
CA LEU A 68 12.12 -0.05 3.59
C LEU A 68 10.98 0.75 2.96
N PHE A 69 10.08 0.09 2.23
CA PHE A 69 8.86 0.72 1.69
C PHE A 69 7.97 1.30 2.80
N LEU A 70 7.68 0.52 3.84
CA LEU A 70 6.92 1.03 4.99
C LEU A 70 7.67 2.13 5.72
N MET A 71 8.98 1.98 5.91
CA MET A 71 9.81 3.02 6.54
C MET A 71 9.73 4.33 5.75
N GLN A 72 9.85 4.29 4.42
CA GLN A 72 9.72 5.45 3.57
C GLN A 72 8.35 6.13 3.73
N LEU A 73 7.27 5.34 3.74
CA LEU A 73 5.90 5.82 3.94
C LEU A 73 5.73 6.51 5.30
N MET A 74 6.26 5.92 6.37
CA MET A 74 6.13 6.45 7.74
C MET A 74 7.01 7.68 7.98
N MET A 75 8.15 7.79 7.29
CA MET A 75 9.06 8.94 7.40
C MET A 75 8.59 10.15 6.59
N GLY A 76 7.74 9.94 5.58
CA GLY A 76 7.33 11.02 4.67
C GLY A 76 8.45 11.51 3.76
N ASP A 77 9.52 10.73 3.57
CA ASP A 77 10.74 11.18 2.91
C ASP A 77 11.06 10.38 1.63
N ARG A 78 12.08 10.83 0.89
CA ARG A 78 12.59 10.12 -0.27
C ARG A 78 13.23 8.81 0.14
N ALA A 79 13.21 7.84 -0.78
CA ALA A 79 13.91 6.57 -0.62
C ALA A 79 15.39 6.77 -0.27
N ASP A 80 16.01 7.81 -0.85
CA ASP A 80 17.39 8.19 -0.57
C ASP A 80 17.68 8.56 0.89
N CYS A 81 16.71 9.14 1.61
CA CYS A 81 16.81 9.35 3.05
C CYS A 81 16.50 8.06 3.82
N ALA A 82 15.37 7.41 3.51
CA ALA A 82 14.89 6.25 4.25
C ALA A 82 15.91 5.08 4.24
N ARG A 83 16.61 4.86 3.12
CA ARG A 83 17.64 3.81 2.99
C ARG A 83 18.85 4.03 3.91
N GLN A 84 19.09 5.27 4.34
CA GLN A 84 20.20 5.65 5.21
C GLN A 84 19.86 5.55 6.69
N CYS A 85 18.61 5.20 7.03
CA CYS A 85 18.20 5.04 8.40
C CYS A 85 19.10 4.04 9.13
N SER A 86 19.66 4.47 10.25
CA SER A 86 20.37 3.61 11.19
C SER A 86 19.59 3.50 12.50
N THR A 87 19.97 2.55 13.34
CA THR A 87 19.39 2.34 14.66
C THR A 87 19.49 3.57 15.57
N SER A 88 20.49 4.44 15.40
CA SER A 88 20.62 5.69 16.17
C SER A 88 19.53 6.72 15.84
N TRP A 89 18.83 6.56 14.71
CA TRP A 89 17.71 7.42 14.36
C TRP A 89 16.43 7.02 15.11
N LEU A 90 16.37 5.81 15.66
CA LEU A 90 15.12 5.23 16.09
C LEU A 90 14.90 5.40 17.60
N CYS A 91 13.77 6.01 17.97
CA CYS A 91 13.28 6.05 19.34
C CYS A 91 11.98 5.23 19.44
N LEU A 92 12.08 3.90 19.44
CA LEU A 92 10.91 3.00 19.31
C LEU A 92 10.21 2.64 20.63
N VAL A 93 10.94 2.68 21.75
CA VAL A 93 10.43 2.24 23.07
C VAL A 93 9.84 3.42 23.88
N SER A 94 9.92 4.64 23.35
CA SER A 94 9.32 5.83 23.97
C SER A 94 7.79 5.76 23.97
N PRO A 95 7.10 6.32 24.98
CA PRO A 95 5.64 6.51 24.95
C PRO A 95 5.15 7.27 23.72
N LYS A 96 6.00 8.15 23.19
CA LYS A 96 5.81 8.89 21.93
C LYS A 96 6.97 8.52 21.00
N PRO A 97 6.88 7.42 20.25
CA PRO A 97 7.99 6.97 19.43
C PRO A 97 8.19 7.88 18.21
N TYR A 98 9.44 8.02 17.79
CA TYR A 98 9.81 8.89 16.67
C TYR A 98 11.07 8.39 15.96
N ILE A 99 11.28 8.91 14.75
CA ILE A 99 12.50 8.76 13.96
C ILE A 99 13.20 10.11 13.91
N ASN A 100 14.44 10.17 14.37
CA ASN A 100 15.30 11.35 14.38
C ASN A 100 16.15 11.36 13.11
N ILE A 101 15.72 12.12 12.11
CA ILE A 101 16.48 12.31 10.86
C ILE A 101 17.59 13.34 11.15
N PRO A 102 18.87 12.99 11.01
CA PRO A 102 19.98 13.89 11.30
C PRO A 102 20.19 14.91 10.18
N GLU A 103 21.07 15.86 10.43
CA GLU A 103 21.50 16.83 9.42
C GLU A 103 22.30 16.15 8.29
N ASN A 104 22.24 16.74 7.09
CA ASN A 104 23.10 16.42 5.96
C ASN A 104 23.12 14.95 5.50
N VAL A 105 22.05 14.18 5.72
CA VAL A 105 21.89 12.80 5.21
C VAL A 105 22.19 12.68 3.71
N ASN A 106 21.74 13.65 2.92
CA ASN A 106 21.94 13.70 1.47
C ASN A 106 22.03 15.13 0.92
N GLY A 107 22.27 16.12 1.79
CA GLY A 107 22.29 17.54 1.46
C GLY A 107 20.94 18.14 1.01
N LYS A 108 19.84 17.37 1.04
CA LYS A 108 18.49 17.82 0.62
C LYS A 108 17.42 17.60 1.69
N THR A 109 17.61 16.61 2.54
CA THR A 109 16.67 16.28 3.61
C THR A 109 16.95 17.13 4.84
N THR A 110 15.92 17.85 5.30
CA THR A 110 15.97 18.64 6.54
C THR A 110 15.94 17.73 7.76
N ALA A 111 16.82 18.02 8.71
CA ALA A 111 16.83 17.36 10.02
C ALA A 111 15.51 17.61 10.76
N ARG A 112 14.91 16.55 11.29
CA ARG A 112 13.64 16.62 12.01
C ARG A 112 13.35 15.33 12.78
N LYS A 113 12.45 15.43 13.75
CA LYS A 113 11.85 14.27 14.41
C LYS A 113 10.52 13.97 13.74
N VAL A 114 10.40 12.78 13.16
CA VAL A 114 9.14 12.30 12.57
C VAL A 114 8.42 11.45 13.62
N PRO A 115 7.28 11.88 14.16
CA PRO A 115 6.49 11.04 15.05
C PRO A 115 5.97 9.82 14.31
N ILE A 116 6.03 8.65 14.93
CA ILE A 116 5.51 7.40 14.36
C ILE A 116 4.48 6.77 15.28
N HIS A 117 3.57 5.98 14.70
CA HIS A 117 2.55 5.30 15.48
C HIS A 117 3.15 4.21 16.38
N SER A 118 2.67 4.09 17.62
CA SER A 118 3.22 3.15 18.60
C SER A 118 3.13 1.68 18.17
N ASP A 119 2.09 1.30 17.43
CA ASP A 119 2.02 -0.07 16.87
C ASP A 119 3.08 -0.34 15.81
N TYR A 120 3.37 0.65 14.95
CA TYR A 120 4.43 0.52 13.96
C TYR A 120 5.79 0.44 14.65
N ALA A 121 6.03 1.26 15.67
CA ALA A 121 7.26 1.22 16.45
C ALA A 121 7.48 -0.14 17.13
N LYS A 122 6.44 -0.69 17.77
CA LYS A 122 6.48 -2.03 18.40
C LYS A 122 6.72 -3.14 17.37
N TRP A 123 6.02 -3.08 16.24
CA TRP A 123 6.19 -4.04 15.15
C TRP A 123 7.62 -4.00 14.58
N LEU A 124 8.13 -2.80 14.27
CA LEU A 124 9.48 -2.63 13.75
C LEU A 124 10.53 -3.13 14.76
N PHE A 125 10.37 -2.81 16.04
CA PHE A 125 11.26 -3.30 17.10
C PHE A 125 11.22 -4.84 17.21
N SER A 126 10.03 -5.44 17.13
CA SER A 126 9.87 -6.89 17.12
C SER A 126 10.61 -7.53 15.94
N LEU A 127 10.50 -6.96 14.73
CA LEU A 127 11.19 -7.50 13.56
C LEU A 127 12.71 -7.42 13.69
N MET A 128 13.25 -6.43 14.39
CA MET A 128 14.70 -6.33 14.63
C MET A 128 15.25 -7.49 15.47
N GLY A 129 14.41 -8.13 16.29
CA GLY A 129 14.76 -9.35 17.05
C GLY A 129 14.33 -10.65 16.36
N SER A 130 13.31 -10.61 15.50
CA SER A 130 12.74 -11.77 14.81
C SER A 130 12.68 -11.51 13.30
N PRO A 131 13.64 -12.06 12.52
CA PRO A 131 13.74 -11.75 11.10
C PRO A 131 12.47 -12.06 10.30
N LEU A 132 11.96 -11.05 9.61
CA LEU A 132 10.91 -11.16 8.62
C LEU A 132 11.44 -11.92 7.40
N GLN A 133 10.72 -12.96 7.00
CA GLN A 133 11.04 -13.74 5.81
C GLN A 133 10.30 -13.18 4.59
N GLY A 134 11.00 -13.12 3.46
CA GLY A 134 10.43 -12.84 2.15
C GLY A 134 10.96 -13.85 1.14
N ALA A 135 10.39 -13.86 -0.06
CA ALA A 135 10.74 -14.85 -1.08
C ALA A 135 12.22 -14.83 -1.49
N LYS A 136 12.89 -13.68 -1.36
CA LYS A 136 14.31 -13.50 -1.73
C LYS A 136 15.21 -13.17 -0.53
N GLY A 137 14.91 -13.76 0.63
CA GLY A 137 15.71 -13.66 1.85
C GLY A 137 15.01 -12.87 2.97
N CYS A 138 15.74 -12.67 4.07
CA CYS A 138 15.19 -12.10 5.30
C CYS A 138 15.65 -10.66 5.57
N TRP A 139 14.92 -10.00 6.48
CA TRP A 139 15.35 -8.79 7.16
C TRP A 139 14.98 -8.87 8.65
N PRO A 140 15.88 -8.57 9.60
CA PRO A 140 17.28 -8.21 9.42
C PRO A 140 18.09 -9.28 8.70
N PHE A 141 19.19 -8.88 8.07
CA PHE A 141 20.05 -9.82 7.36
C PHE A 141 20.76 -10.77 8.33
N SER A 142 21.12 -11.96 7.87
CA SER A 142 21.98 -12.86 8.65
C SER A 142 23.25 -12.13 9.12
N GLY A 143 23.54 -12.22 10.41
CA GLY A 143 24.66 -11.50 11.06
C GLY A 143 24.40 -10.03 11.40
N GLN A 144 23.27 -9.44 10.98
CA GLN A 144 22.91 -8.06 11.31
C GLN A 144 22.32 -7.97 12.72
N ARG A 145 23.16 -7.66 13.70
CA ARG A 145 22.72 -7.48 15.09
C ARG A 145 22.22 -6.05 15.31
N LEU A 146 20.90 -5.84 15.23
CA LEU A 146 20.26 -4.53 15.46
C LEU A 146 19.93 -4.28 16.93
N ILE A 147 19.59 -5.34 17.68
CA ILE A 147 19.32 -5.31 19.12
C ILE A 147 20.50 -5.93 19.88
N SER A 148 20.83 -5.36 21.03
CA SER A 148 21.83 -5.86 21.98
C SER A 148 21.25 -6.96 22.87
N GLU A 149 22.11 -7.68 23.61
CA GLU A 149 21.65 -8.68 24.60
C GLU A 149 20.78 -8.06 25.71
N ALA A 150 20.96 -6.77 25.99
CA ALA A 150 20.16 -6.01 26.95
C ALA A 150 18.80 -5.54 26.37
N ASN A 151 18.39 -6.07 25.21
CA ASN A 151 17.17 -5.68 24.50
C ASN A 151 17.10 -4.17 24.18
N THR A 152 18.25 -3.57 23.87
CA THR A 152 18.37 -2.16 23.44
C THR A 152 18.89 -2.06 22.02
N LEU A 153 18.57 -0.98 21.31
CA LEU A 153 19.11 -0.76 19.97
C LEU A 153 20.63 -0.56 20.02
N ARG A 154 21.37 -1.32 19.21
CA ARG A 154 22.80 -1.08 19.05
C ARG A 154 23.02 0.27 18.35
N PRO A 155 24.01 1.07 18.74
CA PRO A 155 24.20 2.38 18.12
C PRO A 155 24.70 2.25 16.68
N ASP A 156 24.21 3.14 15.83
CA ASP A 156 24.71 3.44 14.48
C ASP A 156 24.86 2.24 13.51
N ILE A 157 23.98 1.26 13.62
CA ILE A 157 23.90 0.16 12.66
C ILE A 157 22.89 0.53 11.57
N LEU A 158 23.32 0.52 10.31
CA LEU A 158 22.42 0.71 9.18
C LEU A 158 21.33 -0.36 9.17
N LEU A 159 20.08 0.05 8.97
CA LEU A 159 18.96 -0.89 8.84
C LEU A 159 19.03 -1.63 7.51
N PHE A 160 19.47 -0.96 6.45
CA PHE A 160 19.48 -1.50 5.08
C PHE A 160 20.88 -1.44 4.47
N PRO A 161 21.83 -2.27 4.93
CA PRO A 161 23.17 -2.33 4.37
C PRO A 161 23.18 -2.83 2.93
N GLY A 162 24.12 -2.30 2.15
CA GLY A 162 24.37 -2.65 0.77
C GLY A 162 25.09 -4.00 0.62
N ARG A 163 25.51 -4.27 -0.61
CA ARG A 163 26.31 -5.45 -0.96
C ARG A 163 27.65 -5.01 -1.52
N VAL A 164 28.70 -5.77 -1.20
CA VAL A 164 30.01 -5.63 -1.83
C VAL A 164 29.91 -6.07 -3.29
N ARG A 165 30.58 -5.35 -4.20
CA ARG A 165 30.59 -5.69 -5.63
C ARG A 165 31.31 -7.03 -5.83
N GLY A 166 30.65 -7.99 -6.48
CA GLY A 166 31.26 -9.26 -6.89
C GLY A 166 31.32 -10.36 -5.83
N GLY A 167 30.81 -10.14 -4.61
CA GLY A 167 30.71 -11.18 -3.58
C GLY A 167 29.31 -11.76 -3.49
N HIS A 168 29.18 -13.09 -3.58
CA HIS A 168 27.99 -13.77 -3.10
C HIS A 168 27.88 -13.55 -1.57
N ASP A 169 26.77 -12.94 -1.14
CA ASP A 169 26.41 -12.68 0.27
C ASP A 169 27.33 -11.80 1.14
N CYS A 170 28.32 -11.12 0.57
CA CYS A 170 29.09 -10.12 1.31
C CYS A 170 28.29 -8.82 1.49
N ARG A 171 27.77 -8.58 2.69
CA ARG A 171 27.12 -7.31 3.06
C ARG A 171 28.16 -6.22 3.34
N GLN A 172 27.87 -5.02 2.86
CA GLN A 172 28.65 -3.83 3.20
C GLN A 172 27.93 -3.09 4.33
N TRP A 173 28.30 -3.39 5.58
CA TRP A 173 27.61 -2.88 6.77
C TRP A 173 27.71 -1.36 6.96
N SER A 174 28.76 -0.74 6.40
CA SER A 174 29.01 0.70 6.49
C SER A 174 28.37 1.52 5.38
N LYS A 175 27.72 0.89 4.40
CA LYS A 175 27.14 1.57 3.24
C LYS A 175 25.69 1.17 3.06
N ALA A 176 24.80 2.15 2.96
CA ALA A 176 23.40 1.90 2.70
C ALA A 176 23.21 1.24 1.32
N ILE A 177 22.14 0.44 1.19
CA ILE A 177 21.70 -0.09 -0.09
C ILE A 177 21.47 1.06 -1.09
N THR A 178 21.69 0.78 -2.37
CA THR A 178 21.52 1.79 -3.42
C THR A 178 20.04 2.07 -3.65
N GLU A 179 19.72 3.33 -3.93
CA GLU A 179 18.36 3.72 -4.32
C GLU A 179 17.90 2.94 -5.57
N LYS A 180 18.81 2.72 -6.53
CA LYS A 180 18.54 1.89 -7.70
C LYS A 180 18.08 0.48 -7.33
N ALA A 181 18.78 -0.19 -6.42
CA ALA A 181 18.40 -1.55 -6.01
C ALA A 181 17.02 -1.58 -5.33
N TYR A 182 16.69 -0.55 -4.55
CA TYR A 182 15.34 -0.41 -3.99
C TYR A 182 14.29 -0.27 -5.09
N PHE A 183 14.46 0.68 -6.02
CA PHE A 183 13.48 0.89 -7.09
C PHE A 183 13.38 -0.28 -8.08
N ASP A 184 14.48 -0.96 -8.40
CA ASP A 184 14.45 -2.14 -9.25
C ASP A 184 13.50 -3.21 -8.68
N ASN A 185 13.50 -3.41 -7.34
CA ASN A 185 12.57 -4.32 -6.68
C ASN A 185 11.12 -3.82 -6.70
N ILE A 186 10.89 -2.54 -6.41
CA ILE A 186 9.55 -1.91 -6.48
C ILE A 186 8.96 -2.04 -7.89
N ILE A 187 9.75 -1.76 -8.93
CA ILE A 187 9.35 -1.89 -10.34
C ILE A 187 9.08 -3.35 -10.69
N SER A 188 9.94 -4.28 -10.24
CA SER A 188 9.75 -5.71 -10.48
C SER A 188 8.42 -6.20 -9.92
N VAL A 189 8.06 -5.80 -8.70
CA VAL A 189 6.79 -6.20 -8.07
C VAL A 189 5.61 -5.50 -8.71
N SER A 190 5.75 -4.24 -9.11
CA SER A 190 4.70 -3.51 -9.86
C SER A 190 4.37 -4.19 -11.19
N LYS A 191 5.36 -4.80 -11.87
CA LYS A 191 5.14 -5.58 -13.09
C LYS A 191 4.34 -6.86 -12.81
N ILE A 192 4.59 -7.54 -11.70
CA ILE A 192 3.86 -8.76 -11.30
C ILE A 192 2.39 -8.41 -11.02
N LEU A 193 2.14 -7.40 -10.20
CA LEU A 193 0.78 -6.93 -9.91
C LEU A 193 0.04 -6.44 -11.15
N LYS A 194 0.77 -5.87 -12.13
CA LYS A 194 0.19 -5.54 -13.44
C LYS A 194 -0.24 -6.80 -14.20
N GLN A 195 0.58 -7.84 -14.22
CA GLN A 195 0.23 -9.12 -14.84
C GLN A 195 -0.97 -9.78 -14.14
N GLU A 196 -1.03 -9.74 -12.81
CA GLU A 196 -2.19 -10.21 -12.03
C GLU A 196 -3.46 -9.46 -12.43
N ARG A 197 -3.40 -8.13 -12.53
CA ARG A 197 -4.51 -7.31 -13.02
C ARG A 197 -4.94 -7.68 -14.44
N ASP A 198 -3.98 -7.81 -15.36
CA ASP A 198 -4.26 -8.14 -16.75
C ASP A 198 -4.93 -9.53 -16.87
N ASN A 199 -4.55 -10.49 -16.01
CA ASN A 199 -5.17 -11.81 -15.90
C ASN A 199 -6.61 -11.73 -15.34
N ASP A 200 -6.85 -10.93 -14.30
CA ASP A 200 -8.19 -10.73 -13.73
C ASP A 200 -9.13 -10.13 -14.78
N HIS A 201 -8.66 -9.15 -15.55
CA HIS A 201 -9.44 -8.55 -16.64
C HIS A 201 -9.75 -9.55 -17.76
N ALA A 202 -8.78 -10.40 -18.13
CA ALA A 202 -9.00 -11.48 -19.10
C ALA A 202 -10.08 -12.47 -18.62
N ASN A 203 -10.22 -12.65 -17.31
CA ASN A 203 -11.25 -13.47 -16.67
C ASN A 203 -12.55 -12.72 -16.36
N GLY A 204 -12.67 -11.45 -16.74
CA GLY A 204 -13.86 -10.61 -16.49
C GLY A 204 -14.01 -10.14 -15.03
N ALA A 205 -12.97 -10.30 -14.21
CA ALA A 205 -12.92 -9.81 -12.84
C ALA A 205 -12.40 -8.35 -12.75
N CYS A 206 -12.63 -7.70 -11.62
CA CYS A 206 -12.06 -6.39 -11.29
C CYS A 206 -10.82 -6.57 -10.40
N HIS A 207 -9.83 -5.68 -10.52
CA HIS A 207 -8.62 -5.72 -9.71
C HIS A 207 -8.54 -4.51 -8.77
N ILE A 208 -7.90 -4.69 -7.61
CA ILE A 208 -7.74 -3.62 -6.61
C ILE A 208 -6.92 -2.42 -7.11
N PHE A 209 -6.11 -2.62 -8.16
CA PHE A 209 -5.27 -1.59 -8.77
C PHE A 209 -5.80 -1.11 -10.14
N ASP A 210 -7.10 -1.20 -10.39
CA ASP A 210 -7.70 -0.76 -11.66
C ASP A 210 -7.59 0.75 -11.91
N ASP A 211 -7.57 1.53 -10.84
CA ASP A 211 -7.44 2.99 -10.85
C ASP A 211 -5.98 3.47 -10.75
N VAL A 212 -5.01 2.56 -10.63
CA VAL A 212 -3.60 2.88 -10.41
C VAL A 212 -2.77 2.68 -11.68
N ASP A 213 -1.93 3.67 -12.00
CA ASP A 213 -0.88 3.53 -13.00
C ASP A 213 0.32 2.75 -12.43
N MET A 214 0.31 1.44 -12.64
CA MET A 214 1.36 0.52 -12.18
C MET A 214 2.75 0.84 -12.74
N THR A 215 2.87 1.64 -13.80
CA THR A 215 4.18 2.01 -14.36
C THR A 215 4.89 3.08 -13.53
N ARG A 216 4.18 3.72 -12.59
CA ARG A 216 4.66 4.90 -11.87
C ARG A 216 4.83 4.74 -10.35
N ILE A 217 4.46 3.59 -9.80
CA ILE A 217 4.42 3.36 -8.34
C ILE A 217 5.77 3.69 -7.67
N GLY A 218 6.91 3.47 -8.31
CA GLY A 218 8.23 3.83 -7.75
C GLY A 218 8.51 5.33 -7.65
N LEU A 219 8.14 6.12 -8.65
CA LEU A 219 8.45 7.55 -8.72
C LEU A 219 7.46 8.40 -7.89
N ASP A 220 6.20 7.98 -7.88
CA ASP A 220 5.13 8.71 -7.20
C ASP A 220 5.03 8.35 -5.70
N LEU A 221 5.69 7.29 -5.24
CA LEU A 221 5.77 6.92 -3.81
C LEU A 221 6.28 8.07 -2.93
N CYS A 222 7.26 8.85 -3.41
CA CYS A 222 7.75 10.04 -2.71
C CYS A 222 6.66 11.10 -2.52
N TRP A 223 5.77 11.27 -3.51
CA TRP A 223 4.65 12.22 -3.43
C TRP A 223 3.52 11.70 -2.56
N GLN A 224 3.28 10.38 -2.54
CA GLN A 224 2.31 9.76 -1.64
C GLN A 224 2.75 9.87 -0.18
N CYS A 225 4.05 9.68 0.09
CA CYS A 225 4.67 9.97 1.39
C CYS A 225 4.42 11.43 1.82
N PHE A 226 4.67 12.37 0.90
CA PHE A 226 4.43 13.80 1.15
C PHE A 226 2.95 14.13 1.38
N ALA A 227 2.01 13.53 0.63
CA ALA A 227 0.58 13.78 0.80
C ALA A 227 0.05 13.24 2.15
N MET A 228 0.55 12.10 2.60
CA MET A 228 0.24 11.57 3.93
C MET A 228 0.79 12.46 5.05
N CYS A 229 2.00 13.01 4.88
CA CYS A 229 2.63 13.89 5.87
C CYS A 229 2.14 15.33 5.83
N ALA A 230 1.78 15.89 4.67
CA ALA A 230 1.20 17.23 4.56
C ALA A 230 -0.20 17.30 5.21
N GLY A 231 -0.90 16.17 5.33
CA GLY A 231 -2.09 16.05 6.17
C GLY A 231 -1.81 16.10 7.68
N GLN A 232 -0.56 15.84 8.11
CA GLN A 232 -0.15 15.84 9.51
C GLN A 232 0.24 17.23 10.04
N ASP A 233 0.62 18.16 9.17
CA ASP A 233 1.13 19.49 9.59
C ASP A 233 0.06 20.56 9.84
N GLN A 234 -1.22 20.31 9.54
CA GLN A 234 -2.27 21.33 9.72
C GLN A 234 -3.30 21.06 10.81
N LYS A 235 -3.38 19.85 11.36
CA LYS A 235 -4.18 19.54 12.56
C LYS A 235 -3.65 18.28 13.23
N LEU A 236 -2.75 18.45 14.20
CA LEU A 236 -2.21 17.33 14.98
C LEU A 236 -3.25 16.62 15.88
N ASP A 237 -4.51 17.07 15.88
CA ASP A 237 -5.62 16.42 16.60
C ASP A 237 -6.73 15.83 15.72
N ASP A 238 -6.84 16.16 14.42
CA ASP A 238 -8.05 15.82 13.61
C ASP A 238 -7.80 15.08 12.28
N ALA A 239 -6.57 15.01 11.76
CA ALA A 239 -6.36 14.61 10.36
C ALA A 239 -5.80 13.20 10.15
N MET A 240 -6.24 12.25 10.97
CA MET A 240 -6.43 10.84 10.60
C MET A 240 -7.28 10.24 11.72
N PRO A 241 -8.50 9.72 11.46
CA PRO A 241 -9.23 9.02 12.50
C PRO A 241 -8.30 7.92 13.00
N ARG A 242 -7.98 7.90 14.31
CA ARG A 242 -7.08 6.91 14.93
C ARG A 242 -7.39 5.48 14.46
N ALA A 243 -8.67 5.21 14.16
CA ALA A 243 -9.18 4.00 13.53
C ALA A 243 -8.46 3.55 12.23
N LYS A 244 -8.08 4.45 11.32
CA LYS A 244 -7.44 4.08 10.03
C LYS A 244 -5.95 3.73 10.19
N GLN A 245 -5.26 4.40 11.11
CA GLN A 245 -3.87 4.07 11.49
C GLN A 245 -3.81 2.74 12.23
N HIS A 246 -4.76 2.52 13.15
CA HIS A 246 -4.95 1.24 13.84
C HIS A 246 -5.28 0.11 12.86
N SER A 247 -6.14 0.36 11.87
CA SER A 247 -6.50 -0.61 10.84
C SER A 247 -5.29 -1.00 9.98
N PHE A 248 -4.45 -0.05 9.56
CA PHE A 248 -3.25 -0.36 8.78
C PHE A 248 -2.21 -1.12 9.60
N ALA A 249 -1.89 -0.67 10.82
CA ALA A 249 -0.94 -1.37 11.68
C ALA A 249 -1.45 -2.77 12.10
N SER A 250 -2.76 -2.91 12.33
CA SER A 250 -3.39 -4.20 12.59
C SER A 250 -3.42 -5.10 11.35
N ALA A 251 -3.63 -4.53 10.15
CA ALA A 251 -3.55 -5.26 8.88
C ALA A 251 -2.12 -5.69 8.55
N LEU A 252 -1.10 -4.94 8.98
CA LEU A 252 0.30 -5.36 8.86
C LEU A 252 0.65 -6.49 9.84
N LYS A 253 0.11 -6.47 11.06
CA LYS A 253 0.32 -7.54 12.05
C LYS A 253 -0.21 -8.90 11.57
N SER A 254 -1.34 -8.94 10.86
CA SER A 254 -1.88 -10.19 10.31
C SER A 254 -1.12 -10.73 9.08
N VAL A 255 -0.16 -9.98 8.56
CA VAL A 255 0.66 -10.34 7.39
C VAL A 255 2.07 -10.77 7.79
N ALA A 256 2.52 -10.36 8.98
CA ALA A 256 3.85 -10.66 9.51
C ALA A 256 3.86 -11.87 10.48
N MET A 257 2.70 -12.47 10.75
CA MET A 257 2.54 -13.77 11.42
C MET A 257 2.22 -14.84 10.37
#